data_AF-A0A6N4QR43-F1
#
_entry.id   AF-A0A6N4QR43-F1
#
_cell.length_a   1.000
_cell.length_b   1.000
_cell.length_c   1.000
_cell.angle_alpha   90.00
_cell.angle_beta   90.00
_cell.angle_gamma   90.00
#
_symmetry.space_group_name_H-M   'P 1'
#
loop_
_entity.id
_entity.type
_entity.pdbx_description
1 polymer ?
#
loop_
_entity_poly.entity_id
_entity_poly.type
_entity_poly.pdbx_seq_one_letter_code
_entity_poly.pdbx_strand_id
1 'polypeptide(L)'
;MKKVISILLSVLLVSACAQADKFSFDTSNPLALLAQISWSINAVPNTTSSSTTNFVAVGEKCSSWKSSDGKTWTYSNTKFSGCTDGSISAIAYGNGTWVAVGALNANGGCGIWSSKDAETWTASSCAPNPSPPNGTPALHPLYTIVYAGTRFFAGGPHNYSTTGVGFFGQVSSDGSSWQYLSLTDGSSYIGSDYLYSSSYNSVTSEVYFSGVHNVNSEVISVALPGLGQSSVSVSMISFSYGVFALKSGKVLLYGDDNYTSPTMGVVKIGNSITTVSTATSSNTGVTSHINTAAEGKDKVVILGNLCKIDYYQFGLNVWHPGIAAPAPTMTNCSGLDWTSMAYNTTLDLYVAGARVSGSTPTAFAYSTTGLPSAWTVVSQTSAGTPGPAVLGIATK
;
A
#
# COMPACT_ATOMS: atom_id res chain seq x y z
N MET A 1 -76.21 13.62 -31.34
CA MET A 1 -76.24 13.51 -32.82
C MET A 1 -74.81 13.66 -33.35
N LYS A 2 -74.35 12.66 -34.12
CA LYS A 2 -73.36 12.69 -35.24
C LYS A 2 -72.00 13.37 -34.98
N LYS A 3 -70.90 12.58 -34.88
CA LYS A 3 -69.98 12.12 -35.97
C LYS A 3 -68.85 13.17 -36.22
N VAL A 4 -67.55 12.90 -36.47
CA VAL A 4 -66.69 11.72 -36.64
C VAL A 4 -65.30 12.26 -37.12
N ILE A 5 -64.17 11.57 -36.84
CA ILE A 5 -62.85 11.56 -37.56
C ILE A 5 -62.01 12.87 -37.48
N SER A 6 -60.66 12.92 -37.50
CA SER A 6 -59.47 12.05 -37.33
C SER A 6 -58.27 12.96 -37.69
N ILE A 7 -57.04 12.61 -37.29
CA ILE A 7 -55.74 12.82 -37.98
C ILE A 7 -54.59 13.23 -37.03
N LEU A 8 -53.50 12.48 -37.20
CA LEU A 8 -52.13 12.53 -36.70
C LEU A 8 -51.55 13.91 -36.36
N LEU A 9 -50.71 13.95 -35.31
CA LEU A 9 -49.49 14.77 -35.35
C LEU A 9 -48.33 14.18 -34.52
N SER A 10 -47.40 13.58 -35.26
CA SER A 10 -45.94 13.78 -35.23
C SER A 10 -45.21 14.02 -33.90
N VAL A 11 -44.30 13.08 -33.60
CA VAL A 11 -43.16 13.22 -32.68
C VAL A 11 -42.24 14.37 -33.12
N LEU A 12 -41.84 15.24 -32.18
CA LEU A 12 -40.64 16.07 -32.29
C LEU A 12 -39.93 16.12 -30.93
N LEU A 13 -38.91 15.27 -30.80
CA LEU A 13 -37.85 15.38 -29.80
C LEU A 13 -37.05 16.66 -30.09
N VAL A 14 -37.13 17.64 -29.19
CA VAL A 14 -36.23 18.80 -29.24
C VAL A 14 -35.07 18.52 -28.30
N SER A 15 -33.93 18.22 -28.91
CA SER A 15 -32.59 18.26 -28.36
C SER A 15 -32.32 19.60 -27.66
N ALA A 16 -32.02 19.58 -26.37
CA ALA A 16 -31.47 20.74 -25.67
C ALA A 16 -30.00 20.91 -26.08
N CYS A 17 -29.73 21.80 -27.04
CA CYS A 17 -28.40 22.37 -27.23
C CYS A 17 -28.15 23.35 -26.07
N ALA A 18 -27.17 23.07 -25.22
CA ALA A 18 -26.58 24.11 -24.38
C ALA A 18 -25.84 25.09 -25.30
N GLN A 19 -26.48 26.22 -25.60
CA GLN A 19 -25.85 27.32 -26.31
C GLN A 19 -24.85 27.97 -25.36
N ALA A 20 -23.59 28.05 -25.76
CA ALA A 20 -22.59 28.83 -25.01
C ALA A 20 -22.96 30.32 -25.12
N ASP A 21 -23.31 30.94 -24.00
CA ASP A 21 -23.52 32.38 -23.95
C ASP A 21 -22.23 33.10 -24.32
N LYS A 22 -22.34 33.97 -25.32
CA LYS A 22 -21.24 34.76 -25.86
C LYS A 22 -20.90 35.84 -24.83
N PHE A 23 -19.72 35.76 -24.20
CA PHE A 23 -19.23 36.83 -23.34
C PHE A 23 -18.91 38.07 -24.19
N SER A 24 -19.69 39.14 -23.99
CA SER A 24 -19.43 40.45 -24.59
C SER A 24 -18.55 41.27 -23.66
N PHE A 25 -17.33 41.58 -24.08
CA PHE A 25 -16.48 42.54 -23.38
C PHE A 25 -16.95 43.96 -23.72
N ASP A 26 -17.49 44.66 -22.73
CA ASP A 26 -17.77 46.09 -22.86
C ASP A 26 -16.45 46.87 -22.70
N THR A 27 -15.92 47.33 -23.84
CA THR A 27 -14.66 48.08 -23.91
C THR A 27 -14.85 49.59 -23.76
N SER A 28 -16.08 50.06 -23.54
CA SER A 28 -16.39 51.50 -23.44
C SER A 28 -15.89 52.14 -22.14
N ASN A 29 -15.52 51.33 -21.13
CA ASN A 29 -14.94 51.82 -19.88
C ASN A 29 -13.76 50.93 -19.43
N PRO A 30 -12.50 51.38 -19.58
CA PRO A 30 -11.32 50.59 -19.22
C PRO A 30 -11.22 50.27 -17.72
N LEU A 31 -11.86 51.07 -16.84
CA LEU A 31 -11.94 50.77 -15.40
C LEU A 31 -12.98 49.67 -15.10
N ALA A 32 -14.06 49.60 -15.87
CA ALA A 32 -15.06 48.53 -15.74
C ALA A 32 -14.50 47.18 -16.23
N LEU A 33 -13.64 47.20 -17.25
CA LEU A 33 -12.88 46.02 -17.69
C LEU A 33 -11.93 45.53 -16.59
N LEU A 34 -11.23 46.43 -15.90
CA LEU A 34 -10.39 46.06 -14.76
C LEU A 34 -11.20 45.48 -13.60
N ALA A 35 -12.41 46.00 -13.33
CA ALA A 35 -13.32 45.41 -12.36
C ALA A 35 -13.79 44.02 -12.81
N GLN A 36 -14.21 43.82 -14.06
CA GLN A 36 -14.61 42.49 -14.56
C GLN A 36 -13.47 41.46 -14.51
N ILE A 37 -12.23 41.88 -14.79
CA ILE A 37 -11.02 41.05 -14.63
C ILE A 37 -10.74 40.80 -13.15
N SER A 38 -10.96 41.78 -12.27
CA SER A 38 -10.76 41.66 -10.82
C SER A 38 -11.72 40.69 -10.14
N TRP A 39 -12.95 40.58 -10.64
CA TRP A 39 -13.95 39.65 -10.11
C TRP A 39 -13.74 38.24 -10.65
N SER A 40 -13.20 38.11 -11.87
CA SER A 40 -12.81 36.82 -12.43
C SER A 40 -11.49 36.30 -11.83
N ILE A 41 -10.51 37.11 -11.44
CA ILE A 41 -9.32 36.62 -10.71
C ILE A 41 -9.60 36.21 -9.24
N ASN A 42 -10.66 36.71 -8.62
CA ASN A 42 -11.14 36.20 -7.32
C ASN A 42 -12.00 34.92 -7.48
N ALA A 43 -12.50 34.63 -8.69
CA ALA A 43 -13.21 33.40 -9.04
C ALA A 43 -12.35 32.39 -9.81
N VAL A 44 -11.14 32.77 -10.22
CA VAL A 44 -10.07 31.85 -10.58
C VAL A 44 -9.62 31.22 -9.25
N PRO A 45 -9.80 29.90 -9.06
CA PRO A 45 -9.19 29.24 -7.94
C PRO A 45 -7.71 29.60 -7.97
N ASN A 46 -7.18 30.11 -6.86
CA ASN A 46 -5.76 30.35 -6.71
C ASN A 46 -5.00 29.07 -7.08
N THR A 47 -4.46 28.99 -8.30
CA THR A 47 -3.64 27.87 -8.76
C THR A 47 -2.19 28.06 -8.35
N THR A 48 -1.93 28.59 -7.14
CA THR A 48 -0.85 27.98 -6.37
C THR A 48 -1.26 26.53 -6.21
N SER A 49 -0.65 25.63 -6.98
CA SER A 49 -0.90 24.21 -6.89
C SER A 49 -0.97 23.81 -5.41
N SER A 50 -2.17 23.56 -4.89
CA SER A 50 -2.29 22.62 -3.78
C SER A 50 -1.79 21.32 -4.39
N SER A 51 -0.50 21.07 -4.28
CA SER A 51 0.11 19.88 -4.82
C SER A 51 -0.57 18.73 -4.10
N THR A 52 -1.54 18.11 -4.75
CA THR A 52 -2.35 17.07 -4.13
C THR A 52 -1.38 15.97 -3.75
N THR A 53 -1.28 15.66 -2.46
CA THR A 53 -0.40 14.59 -1.97
C THR A 53 -0.81 13.29 -2.65
N ASN A 54 0.08 12.76 -3.49
CA ASN A 54 -0.16 11.53 -4.25
C ASN A 54 0.49 10.34 -3.57
N PHE A 55 1.61 10.55 -2.87
CA PHE A 55 2.34 9.53 -2.14
C PHE A 55 2.54 9.95 -0.69
N VAL A 56 2.41 8.96 0.20
CA VAL A 56 2.80 9.08 1.59
C VAL A 56 3.65 7.86 1.96
N ALA A 57 4.77 8.13 2.59
CA ALA A 57 5.65 7.12 3.13
C ALA A 57 5.76 7.27 4.65
N VAL A 58 5.99 6.16 5.33
CA VAL A 58 6.09 6.07 6.79
C VAL A 58 7.25 5.17 7.19
N GLY A 59 7.78 5.35 8.40
CA GLY A 59 8.98 4.63 8.80
C GLY A 59 9.34 4.65 10.27
N GLU A 60 10.59 4.28 10.56
CA GLU A 60 11.17 4.25 11.91
C GLU A 60 11.21 5.65 12.54
N LYS A 61 11.32 5.71 13.88
CA LYS A 61 11.41 6.96 14.64
C LYS A 61 10.25 7.91 14.34
N CYS A 62 9.03 7.35 14.27
CA CYS A 62 7.80 8.09 13.99
C CYS A 62 7.84 8.91 12.69
N SER A 63 8.60 8.45 11.69
CA SER A 63 8.88 9.22 10.48
C SER A 63 7.75 9.16 9.45
N SER A 64 7.57 10.27 8.75
CA SER A 64 6.64 10.44 7.64
C SER A 64 7.29 11.24 6.50
N TRP A 65 6.94 10.90 5.27
CA TRP A 65 7.25 11.69 4.11
C TRP A 65 6.02 11.84 3.22
N LYS A 66 5.84 13.01 2.62
CA LYS A 66 4.80 13.25 1.61
C LYS A 66 5.41 13.72 0.30
N SER A 67 4.77 13.33 -0.80
CA SER A 67 5.16 13.76 -2.14
C SER A 67 3.94 13.86 -3.05
N SER A 68 3.92 14.88 -3.91
CA SER A 68 2.95 15.00 -4.99
C SER A 68 3.42 14.37 -6.30
N ASP A 69 4.72 14.12 -6.46
CA ASP A 69 5.32 13.68 -7.73
C ASP A 69 6.12 12.35 -7.61
N GLY A 70 6.30 11.82 -6.40
CA GLY A 70 7.09 10.62 -6.11
C GLY A 70 8.61 10.84 -6.15
N LYS A 71 9.07 12.08 -6.39
CA LYS A 71 10.48 12.42 -6.62
C LYS A 71 11.00 13.37 -5.54
N THR A 72 10.20 14.35 -5.17
CA THR A 72 10.51 15.33 -4.13
C THR A 72 9.70 15.00 -2.87
N TRP A 73 10.37 14.93 -1.72
CA TRP A 73 9.76 14.46 -0.48
C TRP A 73 9.92 15.50 0.62
N THR A 74 8.86 15.68 1.41
CA THR A 74 8.90 16.50 2.62
C THR A 74 8.87 15.60 3.85
N TYR A 75 9.93 15.65 4.65
CA TYR A 75 10.11 14.83 5.85
C TYR A 75 9.49 15.48 7.10
N SER A 76 8.93 14.66 7.99
CA SER A 76 8.66 15.02 9.39
C SER A 76 8.61 13.77 10.27
N ASN A 77 9.07 13.87 11.52
CA ASN A 77 8.97 12.83 12.55
C ASN A 77 8.06 13.19 13.73
N THR A 78 7.32 14.29 13.64
CA THR A 78 6.48 14.81 14.73
C THR A 78 4.98 14.72 14.44
N LYS A 79 4.60 14.23 13.25
CA LYS A 79 3.18 14.20 12.82
C LYS A 79 2.32 13.22 13.60
N PHE A 80 2.88 12.10 14.05
CA PHE A 80 2.14 11.04 14.71
C PHE A 80 2.04 11.27 16.21
N SER A 81 0.96 11.92 16.65
CA SER A 81 0.72 12.20 18.06
C SER A 81 0.77 10.92 18.91
N GLY A 82 1.49 10.96 20.03
CA GLY A 82 1.63 9.81 20.94
C GLY A 82 2.65 8.76 20.51
N CYS A 83 3.27 8.90 19.32
CA CYS A 83 4.44 8.12 18.95
C CYS A 83 5.70 8.76 19.56
N THR A 84 6.52 7.97 20.25
CA THR A 84 7.80 8.41 20.84
C THR A 84 8.83 7.31 20.65
N ASP A 85 9.77 7.51 19.72
CA ASP A 85 10.74 6.50 19.26
C ASP A 85 10.09 5.19 18.77
N GLY A 86 8.81 5.24 18.40
CA GLY A 86 8.08 4.16 17.76
C GLY A 86 8.43 4.02 16.28
N SER A 87 7.76 3.08 15.62
CA SER A 87 7.91 2.84 14.18
C SER A 87 6.54 2.76 13.53
N ILE A 88 6.38 3.46 12.42
CA ILE A 88 5.15 3.44 11.64
C ILE A 88 5.38 2.45 10.49
N SER A 89 4.82 1.26 10.64
CA SER A 89 5.18 0.09 9.85
C SER A 89 4.50 0.01 8.50
N ALA A 90 3.25 0.48 8.40
CA ALA A 90 2.49 0.42 7.15
C ALA A 90 1.50 1.58 7.03
N ILE A 91 1.09 1.85 5.80
CA ILE A 91 0.13 2.88 5.46
C ILE A 91 -0.75 2.42 4.30
N ALA A 92 -2.02 2.81 4.31
CA ALA A 92 -2.97 2.59 3.24
C ALA A 92 -3.75 3.88 2.94
N TYR A 93 -4.21 4.02 1.71
CA TYR A 93 -5.17 5.05 1.32
C TYR A 93 -6.45 4.42 0.81
N GLY A 94 -7.59 4.93 1.28
CA GLY A 94 -8.90 4.44 0.88
C GLY A 94 -10.01 5.28 1.50
N ASN A 95 -11.19 5.31 0.88
CA ASN A 95 -12.31 6.12 1.36
C ASN A 95 -11.96 7.61 1.61
N GLY A 96 -11.01 8.15 0.82
CA GLY A 96 -10.51 9.51 1.01
C GLY A 96 -9.73 9.75 2.31
N THR A 97 -9.21 8.69 2.95
CA THR A 97 -8.46 8.74 4.21
C THR A 97 -7.13 8.00 4.04
N TRP A 98 -6.05 8.62 4.49
CA TRP A 98 -4.78 7.94 4.77
C TRP A 98 -4.86 7.33 6.17
N VAL A 99 -4.46 6.06 6.30
CA VAL A 99 -4.39 5.38 7.58
C VAL A 99 -3.02 4.76 7.73
N ALA A 100 -2.31 5.13 8.79
CA ALA A 100 -1.00 4.59 9.14
C ALA A 100 -1.11 3.76 10.42
N VAL A 101 -0.34 2.68 10.49
CA VAL A 101 -0.31 1.76 11.65
C VAL A 101 1.13 1.45 12.05
N GLY A 102 1.33 1.11 13.32
CA GLY A 102 2.67 0.84 13.83
C GLY A 102 2.74 0.58 15.33
N ALA A 103 3.91 0.89 15.89
CA ALA A 103 4.23 0.88 17.30
C ALA A 103 4.29 2.30 17.87
N LEU A 104 3.78 2.50 19.09
CA LEU A 104 3.82 3.80 19.76
C LEU A 104 5.24 4.15 20.25
N ASN A 105 6.03 3.16 20.68
CA ASN A 105 7.39 3.35 21.16
C ASN A 105 8.26 2.11 20.90
N ALA A 106 9.54 2.18 21.30
CA ALA A 106 10.50 1.10 21.11
C ALA A 106 10.11 -0.23 21.78
N ASN A 107 9.25 -0.21 22.81
CA ASN A 107 8.73 -1.40 23.48
C ASN A 107 7.42 -1.92 22.85
N GLY A 108 6.96 -1.31 21.76
CA GLY A 108 5.73 -1.68 21.05
C GLY A 108 4.54 -0.79 21.38
N GLY A 109 3.38 -1.42 21.60
CA GLY A 109 2.08 -0.76 21.74
C GLY A 109 1.37 -0.58 20.40
N CYS A 110 0.04 -0.51 20.43
CA CYS A 110 -0.76 -0.40 19.23
C CYS A 110 -0.91 1.07 18.79
N GLY A 111 -0.37 1.40 17.62
CA GLY A 111 -0.47 2.73 17.02
C GLY A 111 -1.33 2.73 15.76
N ILE A 112 -2.33 3.60 15.72
CA ILE A 112 -3.17 3.85 14.53
C ILE A 112 -3.39 5.35 14.39
N TRP A 113 -3.18 5.89 13.20
CA TRP A 113 -3.41 7.30 12.89
C TRP A 113 -4.14 7.45 11.56
N SER A 114 -5.04 8.43 11.49
CA SER A 114 -5.77 8.76 10.27
C SER A 114 -5.55 10.21 9.85
N SER A 115 -5.60 10.47 8.54
CA SER A 115 -5.44 11.80 7.97
C SER A 115 -6.21 11.96 6.66
N LYS A 116 -6.77 13.14 6.43
CA LYS A 116 -7.40 13.50 5.15
C LYS A 116 -6.44 14.17 4.16
N ASP A 117 -5.35 14.75 4.66
CA ASP A 117 -4.42 15.60 3.91
C ASP A 117 -2.95 15.12 3.95
N ALA A 118 -2.67 14.06 4.74
CA ALA A 118 -1.34 13.55 5.08
C ALA A 118 -0.42 14.56 5.80
N GLU A 119 -1.00 15.65 6.29
CA GLU A 119 -0.31 16.68 7.06
C GLU A 119 -0.72 16.61 8.54
N THR A 120 -2.02 16.60 8.78
CA THR A 120 -2.60 16.53 10.12
C THR A 120 -3.07 15.10 10.38
N TRP A 121 -2.54 14.49 11.43
CA TRP A 121 -2.81 13.10 11.79
C TRP A 121 -3.50 13.03 13.15
N THR A 122 -4.56 12.24 13.22
CA THR A 122 -5.32 12.01 14.45
C THR A 122 -5.09 10.58 14.91
N ALA A 123 -4.56 10.41 16.14
CA ALA A 123 -4.44 9.09 16.74
C ALA A 123 -5.82 8.50 17.04
N SER A 124 -5.96 7.20 16.80
CA SER A 124 -7.14 6.40 17.13
C SER A 124 -6.79 5.34 18.16
N SER A 125 -7.73 5.04 19.05
CA SER A 125 -7.55 3.95 20.02
C SER A 125 -7.73 2.60 19.35
N CYS A 126 -6.83 1.66 19.63
CA CYS A 126 -7.00 0.28 19.23
C CYS A 126 -8.05 -0.42 20.11
N ALA A 127 -8.83 -1.30 19.50
CA ALA A 127 -9.76 -2.14 20.23
C ALA A 127 -9.01 -3.32 20.88
N PRO A 128 -9.10 -3.52 22.20
CA PRO A 128 -8.47 -4.64 22.87
C PRO A 128 -9.14 -5.96 22.49
N ASN A 129 -8.41 -7.08 22.61
CA ASN A 129 -9.00 -8.41 22.54
C ASN A 129 -10.03 -8.58 23.70
N PRO A 130 -11.31 -8.84 23.41
CA PRO A 130 -12.36 -8.92 24.43
C PRO A 130 -12.30 -10.20 25.29
N SER A 131 -11.58 -11.23 24.84
CA SER A 131 -11.52 -12.53 25.51
C SER A 131 -10.06 -12.99 25.69
N PRO A 132 -9.25 -12.28 26.48
CA PRO A 132 -7.87 -12.67 26.77
C PRO A 132 -7.84 -14.00 27.58
N PRO A 133 -7.05 -15.02 27.19
CA PRO A 133 -6.91 -16.26 27.96
C PRO A 133 -6.45 -16.03 29.41
N ASN A 134 -5.74 -14.93 29.65
CA ASN A 134 -5.12 -14.59 30.93
C ASN A 134 -5.85 -13.44 31.67
N GLY A 135 -7.01 -12.99 31.19
CA GLY A 135 -7.78 -11.88 31.79
C GLY A 135 -7.26 -10.46 31.52
N THR A 136 -6.03 -10.31 31.01
CA THR A 136 -5.43 -9.00 30.70
C THR A 136 -5.42 -8.76 29.19
N PRO A 137 -6.16 -7.75 28.68
CA PRO A 137 -6.10 -7.42 27.26
C PRO A 137 -4.73 -6.86 26.87
N ALA A 138 -4.06 -7.51 25.93
CA ALA A 138 -2.83 -7.00 25.33
C ALA A 138 -3.15 -6.20 24.06
N LEU A 139 -2.53 -5.03 23.95
CA LEU A 139 -2.48 -4.26 22.70
C LEU A 139 -1.12 -4.49 22.05
N HIS A 140 -1.15 -4.89 20.80
CA HIS A 140 0.06 -5.25 20.05
C HIS A 140 0.35 -4.23 18.95
N PRO A 141 1.62 -4.05 18.57
CA PRO A 141 1.95 -3.28 17.37
C PRO A 141 1.31 -3.90 16.13
N LEU A 142 0.99 -3.06 15.16
CA LEU A 142 0.46 -3.45 13.86
C LEU A 142 1.54 -3.24 12.81
N TYR A 143 1.76 -4.24 11.94
CA TYR A 143 2.83 -4.17 10.94
C TYR A 143 2.33 -4.06 9.50
N THR A 144 1.06 -4.32 9.27
CA THR A 144 0.46 -4.24 7.93
C THR A 144 -0.94 -3.65 7.96
N ILE A 145 -1.32 -2.97 6.87
CA ILE A 145 -2.67 -2.45 6.67
C ILE A 145 -3.03 -2.42 5.19
N VAL A 146 -4.29 -2.73 4.88
CA VAL A 146 -4.86 -2.64 3.54
C VAL A 146 -6.28 -2.08 3.59
N TYR A 147 -6.63 -1.27 2.60
CA TYR A 147 -8.02 -0.86 2.34
C TYR A 147 -8.65 -1.82 1.34
N ALA A 148 -9.73 -2.48 1.74
CA ALA A 148 -10.37 -3.56 0.99
C ALA A 148 -11.89 -3.43 1.02
N GLY A 149 -12.51 -3.40 -0.16
CA GLY A 149 -13.94 -3.14 -0.33
C GLY A 149 -14.33 -1.77 0.24
N THR A 150 -14.75 -1.74 1.50
CA THR A 150 -15.19 -0.53 2.22
C THR A 150 -14.55 -0.38 3.61
N ARG A 151 -13.53 -1.19 3.91
CA ARG A 151 -12.93 -1.28 5.24
C ARG A 151 -11.41 -1.32 5.18
N PHE A 152 -10.78 -0.75 6.18
CA PHE A 152 -9.38 -0.96 6.51
C PHE A 152 -9.25 -2.22 7.36
N PHE A 153 -8.21 -3.00 7.07
CA PHE A 153 -7.82 -4.16 7.87
C PHE A 153 -6.34 -4.04 8.21
N ALA A 154 -5.99 -4.21 9.48
CA ALA A 154 -4.63 -4.20 9.94
C ALA A 154 -4.30 -5.49 10.72
N GLY A 155 -3.05 -5.93 10.62
CA GLY A 155 -2.55 -7.14 11.25
C GLY A 155 -1.24 -6.92 12.01
N GLY A 156 -1.05 -7.70 13.07
CA GLY A 156 0.13 -7.67 13.94
C GLY A 156 0.60 -9.07 14.32
N PRO A 157 1.23 -9.24 15.50
CA PRO A 157 1.69 -10.53 16.01
C PRO A 157 0.54 -11.39 16.56
N HIS A 158 0.86 -12.62 16.96
CA HIS A 158 -0.04 -13.44 17.77
C HIS A 158 -0.56 -12.71 19.00
N ASN A 159 -1.82 -12.95 19.34
CA ASN A 159 -2.40 -12.37 20.56
C ASN A 159 -1.67 -12.85 21.83
N TYR A 160 -1.27 -14.13 21.86
CA TYR A 160 -0.58 -14.77 22.98
C TYR A 160 0.35 -15.87 22.48
N SER A 161 1.35 -16.21 23.28
CA SER A 161 2.25 -17.35 23.06
C SER A 161 1.58 -18.67 23.46
N THR A 162 0.47 -19.02 22.81
CA THR A 162 -0.27 -20.28 23.04
C THR A 162 -0.85 -20.77 21.71
N THR A 163 -1.17 -22.06 21.62
CA THR A 163 -1.81 -22.61 20.42
C THR A 163 -3.28 -22.20 20.36
N GLY A 164 -3.84 -22.13 19.14
CA GLY A 164 -5.27 -21.86 18.95
C GLY A 164 -5.71 -20.41 19.23
N VAL A 165 -4.77 -19.47 19.39
CA VAL A 165 -5.07 -18.03 19.40
C VAL A 165 -4.69 -17.42 18.07
N GLY A 166 -5.56 -16.59 17.52
CA GLY A 166 -5.27 -15.88 16.28
C GLY A 166 -4.26 -14.75 16.43
N PHE A 167 -3.95 -14.11 15.32
CA PHE A 167 -3.19 -12.87 15.27
C PHE A 167 -4.05 -11.68 15.73
N PHE A 168 -3.39 -10.69 16.32
CA PHE A 168 -3.99 -9.42 16.66
C PHE A 168 -4.30 -8.66 15.38
N GLY A 169 -5.60 -8.45 15.10
CA GLY A 169 -6.08 -7.69 13.98
C GLY A 169 -7.02 -6.57 14.39
N GLN A 170 -7.14 -5.58 13.52
CA GLN A 170 -8.04 -4.44 13.68
C GLN A 170 -8.79 -4.21 12.37
N VAL A 171 -10.06 -3.84 12.45
CA VAL A 171 -10.90 -3.50 11.29
C VAL A 171 -11.64 -2.19 11.51
N SER A 172 -11.78 -1.40 10.45
CA SER A 172 -12.48 -0.10 10.50
C SER A 172 -13.14 0.23 9.16
N SER A 173 -14.31 0.87 9.18
CA SER A 173 -14.97 1.38 7.95
C SER A 173 -14.59 2.83 7.59
N ASP A 174 -14.02 3.57 8.54
CA ASP A 174 -13.76 5.01 8.41
C ASP A 174 -12.28 5.37 8.65
N GLY A 175 -11.47 4.42 9.13
CA GLY A 175 -10.07 4.60 9.49
C GLY A 175 -9.87 5.26 10.87
N SER A 176 -10.93 5.55 11.61
CA SER A 176 -10.88 6.28 12.89
C SER A 176 -11.54 5.51 14.04
N SER A 177 -12.57 4.73 13.75
CA SER A 177 -13.26 3.85 14.69
C SER A 177 -12.85 2.41 14.41
N TRP A 178 -12.17 1.78 15.37
CA TRP A 178 -11.57 0.46 15.18
C TRP A 178 -12.23 -0.60 16.05
N GLN A 179 -12.34 -1.80 15.48
CA GLN A 179 -12.84 -2.99 16.14
C GLN A 179 -11.77 -4.07 16.12
N TYR A 180 -11.72 -4.85 17.19
CA TYR A 180 -10.85 -6.01 17.27
C TYR A 180 -11.32 -7.07 16.26
N LEU A 181 -10.38 -7.60 15.50
CA LEU A 181 -10.58 -8.73 14.61
C LEU A 181 -9.53 -9.79 14.92
N SER A 182 -9.95 -10.93 15.46
CA SER A 182 -9.03 -12.08 15.59
C SER A 182 -8.79 -12.64 14.20
N LEU A 183 -7.56 -12.52 13.70
CA LEU A 183 -7.16 -13.09 12.42
C LEU A 183 -6.78 -14.56 12.64
N THR A 184 -7.43 -15.48 11.91
CA THR A 184 -7.28 -16.92 12.19
C THR A 184 -5.84 -17.38 12.00
N ASP A 185 -5.36 -18.23 12.90
CA ASP A 185 -4.08 -18.95 12.72
C ASP A 185 -4.38 -20.42 12.46
N GLY A 186 -3.67 -21.02 11.49
CA GLY A 186 -3.73 -22.46 11.22
C GLY A 186 -2.58 -23.23 11.89
N SER A 187 -1.62 -22.54 12.50
CA SER A 187 -0.48 -23.15 13.17
C SER A 187 -0.82 -23.77 14.53
N SER A 188 0.02 -24.72 14.93
CA SER A 188 0.01 -25.35 16.25
C SER A 188 1.18 -24.89 17.13
N TYR A 189 1.87 -23.80 16.77
CA TYR A 189 3.12 -23.39 17.43
C TYR A 189 3.03 -22.00 18.09
N ILE A 190 4.02 -21.71 18.93
CA ILE A 190 4.03 -20.65 19.96
C ILE A 190 5.18 -19.62 19.68
N GLY A 191 5.57 -19.47 18.42
CA GLY A 191 6.73 -18.67 18.01
C GLY A 191 6.48 -17.16 17.94
N SER A 192 7.53 -16.40 17.58
CA SER A 192 7.44 -14.96 17.25
C SER A 192 6.86 -14.74 15.86
N ASP A 193 5.66 -15.25 15.63
CA ASP A 193 4.95 -15.12 14.35
C ASP A 193 4.22 -13.77 14.29
N TYR A 194 4.26 -13.13 13.12
CA TYR A 194 3.59 -11.85 12.90
C TYR A 194 3.31 -11.60 11.42
N LEU A 195 2.22 -10.88 11.18
CA LEU A 195 1.79 -10.47 9.85
C LEU A 195 2.43 -9.15 9.48
N TYR A 196 3.17 -9.09 8.36
CA TYR A 196 3.76 -7.84 7.84
C TYR A 196 3.29 -7.49 6.42
N SER A 197 2.62 -8.42 5.73
CA SER A 197 2.10 -8.21 4.39
C SER A 197 0.60 -8.41 4.36
N SER A 198 -0.10 -7.52 3.66
CA SER A 198 -1.52 -7.67 3.38
C SER A 198 -1.85 -7.16 2.00
N SER A 199 -2.85 -7.76 1.36
CA SER A 199 -3.27 -7.36 0.02
C SER A 199 -4.75 -7.67 -0.20
N TYR A 200 -5.40 -6.85 -1.02
CA TYR A 200 -6.81 -7.01 -1.37
C TYR A 200 -6.97 -7.55 -2.79
N ASN A 201 -7.70 -8.65 -2.92
CA ASN A 201 -8.15 -9.16 -4.21
C ASN A 201 -9.55 -8.63 -4.51
N SER A 202 -9.65 -7.62 -5.38
CA SER A 202 -10.94 -7.04 -5.77
C SER A 202 -11.80 -7.95 -6.64
N VAL A 203 -11.21 -8.97 -7.28
CA VAL A 203 -11.94 -9.92 -8.13
C VAL A 203 -12.68 -10.94 -7.28
N THR A 204 -12.02 -11.50 -6.26
CA THR A 204 -12.63 -12.48 -5.35
C THR A 204 -13.22 -11.86 -4.08
N SER A 205 -13.00 -10.56 -3.86
CA SER A 205 -13.38 -9.86 -2.63
C SER A 205 -12.76 -10.47 -1.37
N GLU A 206 -11.48 -10.83 -1.43
CA GLU A 206 -10.74 -11.41 -0.31
C GLU A 206 -9.59 -10.52 0.13
N VAL A 207 -9.36 -10.45 1.44
CA VAL A 207 -8.17 -9.84 2.03
C VAL A 207 -7.23 -10.95 2.44
N TYR A 208 -5.98 -10.86 2.00
CA TYR A 208 -4.94 -11.81 2.38
C TYR A 208 -3.97 -11.20 3.37
N PHE A 209 -3.49 -12.00 4.31
CA PHE A 209 -2.39 -11.67 5.21
C PHE A 209 -1.31 -12.74 5.18
N SER A 210 -0.06 -12.31 5.23
CA SER A 210 1.10 -13.18 5.42
C SER A 210 2.18 -12.45 6.21
N GLY A 211 3.22 -13.19 6.58
CA GLY A 211 4.38 -12.59 7.21
C GLY A 211 5.41 -13.64 7.61
N VAL A 212 5.79 -13.63 8.88
CA VAL A 212 6.68 -14.64 9.46
C VAL A 212 5.86 -15.71 10.14
N HIS A 213 6.04 -16.96 9.71
CA HIS A 213 5.45 -18.16 10.29
C HIS A 213 6.51 -19.23 10.56
N ASN A 214 6.92 -19.43 11.82
CA ASN A 214 8.09 -20.24 12.17
C ASN A 214 7.92 -21.76 11.99
N VAL A 215 6.72 -22.25 11.66
CA VAL A 215 6.45 -23.70 11.57
C VAL A 215 5.83 -24.11 10.24
N ASN A 216 4.79 -23.40 9.82
CA ASN A 216 4.03 -23.69 8.62
C ASN A 216 3.81 -22.40 7.86
N SER A 217 4.24 -22.37 6.59
CA SER A 217 3.90 -21.27 5.71
C SER A 217 2.40 -21.30 5.42
N GLU A 218 1.67 -20.32 5.95
CA GLU A 218 0.25 -20.10 5.72
C GLU A 218 -0.09 -18.69 5.23
N VAL A 219 -1.26 -18.57 4.62
CA VAL A 219 -1.86 -17.28 4.28
C VAL A 219 -3.27 -17.26 4.84
N ILE A 220 -3.58 -16.20 5.57
CA ILE A 220 -4.91 -15.96 6.11
C ILE A 220 -5.72 -15.30 5.01
N SER A 221 -6.89 -15.86 4.67
CA SER A 221 -7.88 -15.22 3.81
C SER A 221 -9.07 -14.73 4.64
N VAL A 222 -9.54 -13.52 4.36
CA VAL A 222 -10.75 -12.93 4.93
C VAL A 222 -11.70 -12.55 3.80
N ALA A 223 -12.81 -13.28 3.66
CA ALA A 223 -13.82 -13.05 2.63
C ALA A 223 -14.72 -11.87 2.98
N LEU A 224 -14.91 -10.94 2.05
CA LEU A 224 -15.79 -9.79 2.20
C LEU A 224 -17.15 -10.02 1.53
N PRO A 225 -18.25 -9.44 2.06
CA PRO A 225 -18.32 -8.57 3.24
C PRO A 225 -18.50 -9.34 4.57
N GLY A 226 -18.66 -10.66 4.53
CA GLY A 226 -19.05 -11.49 5.67
C GLY A 226 -17.97 -11.72 6.74
N LEU A 227 -16.71 -11.39 6.45
CA LEU A 227 -15.54 -11.64 7.30
C LEU A 227 -15.31 -13.11 7.64
N GLY A 228 -15.76 -14.03 6.77
CA GLY A 228 -15.42 -15.45 6.89
C GLY A 228 -13.92 -15.64 6.67
N GLN A 229 -13.26 -16.41 7.53
CA GLN A 229 -11.80 -16.55 7.50
C GLN A 229 -11.37 -17.99 7.23
N SER A 230 -10.22 -18.14 6.61
CA SER A 230 -9.50 -19.42 6.47
C SER A 230 -8.00 -19.21 6.56
N SER A 231 -7.28 -20.21 7.05
CA SER A 231 -5.82 -20.28 6.92
C SER A 231 -5.48 -21.35 5.88
N VAL A 232 -4.65 -21.01 4.91
CA VAL A 232 -4.28 -21.89 3.81
C VAL A 232 -2.78 -22.12 3.85
N SER A 233 -2.35 -23.37 4.05
CA SER A 233 -0.94 -23.73 3.90
C SER A 233 -0.50 -23.56 2.45
N VAL A 234 0.59 -22.82 2.24
CA VAL A 234 1.09 -22.44 0.90
C VAL A 234 2.40 -23.09 0.51
N SER A 235 2.98 -23.88 1.40
CA SER A 235 4.25 -24.60 1.21
C SER A 235 5.35 -23.73 0.60
N MET A 236 5.52 -22.50 1.11
CA MET A 236 6.68 -21.67 0.82
C MET A 236 7.90 -22.30 1.48
N ILE A 237 9.07 -22.16 0.84
CA ILE A 237 10.31 -22.77 1.33
C ILE A 237 10.79 -22.05 2.60
N SER A 238 10.69 -20.71 2.60
CA SER A 238 10.99 -19.87 3.74
C SER A 238 9.77 -19.59 4.61
N PHE A 239 10.06 -19.26 5.87
CA PHE A 239 9.10 -18.83 6.87
C PHE A 239 8.76 -17.33 6.78
N SER A 240 9.48 -16.56 5.97
CA SER A 240 9.17 -15.15 5.72
C SER A 240 8.76 -14.94 4.26
N TYR A 241 7.53 -14.53 4.03
CA TYR A 241 7.04 -14.17 2.70
C TYR A 241 5.87 -13.19 2.75
N GLY A 242 5.78 -12.37 1.71
CA GLY A 242 4.65 -11.50 1.44
C GLY A 242 3.61 -12.14 0.54
N VAL A 243 2.43 -11.51 0.53
CA VAL A 243 1.29 -11.84 -0.32
C VAL A 243 0.84 -10.60 -1.07
N PHE A 244 0.63 -10.76 -2.37
CA PHE A 244 0.18 -9.69 -3.25
C PHE A 244 -0.89 -10.21 -4.22
N ALA A 245 -2.06 -9.58 -4.19
CA ALA A 245 -3.15 -9.88 -5.10
C ALA A 245 -3.05 -9.00 -6.34
N LEU A 246 -3.02 -9.62 -7.51
CA LEU A 246 -2.97 -8.93 -8.79
C LEU A 246 -4.36 -8.45 -9.20
N LYS A 247 -4.41 -7.38 -10.00
CA LYS A 247 -5.65 -6.87 -10.62
C LYS A 247 -6.38 -7.92 -11.45
N SER A 248 -5.65 -8.92 -11.96
CA SER A 248 -6.23 -10.06 -12.68
C SER A 248 -6.98 -11.06 -11.78
N GLY A 249 -6.96 -10.88 -10.45
CA GLY A 249 -7.48 -11.83 -9.47
C GLY A 249 -6.52 -12.96 -9.10
N LYS A 250 -5.34 -13.03 -9.73
CA LYS A 250 -4.28 -13.99 -9.37
C LYS A 250 -3.64 -13.56 -8.04
N VAL A 251 -3.05 -14.52 -7.34
CA VAL A 251 -2.30 -14.29 -6.10
C VAL A 251 -0.83 -14.61 -6.35
N LEU A 252 0.03 -13.68 -5.96
CA LEU A 252 1.49 -13.80 -5.94
C LEU A 252 1.94 -13.93 -4.47
N LEU A 253 2.74 -14.95 -4.18
CA LEU A 253 3.57 -15.01 -2.97
C LEU A 253 5.01 -14.73 -3.36
N TYR A 254 5.72 -14.01 -2.50
CA TYR A 254 7.12 -13.66 -2.72
C TYR A 254 7.89 -13.72 -1.40
N GLY A 255 9.12 -14.21 -1.43
CA GLY A 255 9.98 -14.34 -0.25
C GLY A 255 11.34 -14.86 -0.66
N ASP A 256 11.87 -15.83 0.07
CA ASP A 256 13.16 -16.45 -0.22
C ASP A 256 13.15 -17.98 -0.11
N ASP A 257 14.33 -18.56 -0.34
CA ASP A 257 14.65 -19.97 -0.25
C ASP A 257 15.08 -20.43 1.16
N ASN A 258 15.40 -19.52 2.08
CA ASN A 258 15.85 -19.85 3.43
C ASN A 258 15.72 -18.66 4.40
N TYR A 259 14.92 -18.83 5.45
CA TYR A 259 14.63 -17.77 6.44
C TYR A 259 15.87 -17.20 7.15
N THR A 260 16.87 -18.03 7.47
CA THR A 260 18.03 -17.59 8.26
C THR A 260 19.21 -17.14 7.40
N SER A 261 19.30 -17.63 6.16
CA SER A 261 20.39 -17.31 5.24
C SER A 261 19.88 -17.34 3.79
N PRO A 262 19.07 -16.34 3.38
CA PRO A 262 18.47 -16.33 2.06
C PRO A 262 19.53 -16.15 0.97
N THR A 263 19.51 -17.02 -0.04
CA THR A 263 20.42 -16.94 -1.20
C THR A 263 19.68 -16.57 -2.48
N MET A 264 18.38 -16.85 -2.53
CA MET A 264 17.55 -16.65 -3.71
C MET A 264 16.14 -16.19 -3.34
N GLY A 265 15.63 -15.23 -4.10
CA GLY A 265 14.26 -14.76 -4.04
C GLY A 265 13.34 -15.74 -4.76
N VAL A 266 12.28 -16.15 -4.09
CA VAL A 266 11.37 -17.19 -4.55
C VAL A 266 9.95 -16.67 -4.62
N VAL A 267 9.22 -17.05 -5.66
CA VAL A 267 7.82 -16.67 -5.87
C VAL A 267 6.94 -17.85 -6.25
N LYS A 268 5.64 -17.73 -5.95
CA LYS A 268 4.57 -18.59 -6.46
C LYS A 268 3.43 -17.73 -6.98
N ILE A 269 2.85 -18.09 -8.13
CA ILE A 269 1.71 -17.39 -8.70
C ILE A 269 0.61 -18.38 -9.08
N GLY A 270 -0.63 -18.05 -8.74
CA GLY A 270 -1.80 -18.90 -8.99
C GLY A 270 -3.07 -18.08 -9.15
N ASN A 271 -4.17 -18.71 -9.55
CA ASN A 271 -5.46 -18.05 -9.79
C ASN A 271 -6.24 -17.77 -8.50
N SER A 272 -5.88 -18.43 -7.40
CA SER A 272 -6.42 -18.26 -6.05
C SER A 272 -5.36 -18.73 -5.05
N ILE A 273 -5.55 -18.42 -3.77
CA ILE A 273 -4.64 -18.88 -2.72
C ILE A 273 -4.53 -20.42 -2.65
N THR A 274 -5.62 -21.15 -2.92
CA THR A 274 -5.65 -22.62 -2.98
C THR A 274 -4.86 -23.17 -4.16
N THR A 275 -4.86 -22.50 -5.31
CA THR A 275 -4.03 -22.94 -6.44
C THR A 275 -2.56 -22.57 -6.26
N VAL A 276 -2.27 -21.51 -5.50
CA VAL A 276 -0.90 -21.12 -5.16
C VAL A 276 -0.24 -22.16 -4.24
N SER A 277 -0.99 -22.78 -3.32
CA SER A 277 -0.42 -23.76 -2.39
C SER A 277 0.19 -24.98 -3.08
N THR A 278 -0.37 -25.37 -4.22
CA THR A 278 0.12 -26.48 -5.05
C THR A 278 0.99 -26.03 -6.23
N ALA A 279 1.16 -24.71 -6.43
CA ALA A 279 2.00 -24.18 -7.49
C ALA A 279 3.48 -24.42 -7.20
N THR A 280 4.23 -24.73 -8.26
CA THR A 280 5.69 -24.82 -8.21
C THR A 280 6.29 -23.43 -7.97
N SER A 281 7.25 -23.36 -7.05
CA SER A 281 8.06 -22.15 -6.87
C SER A 281 8.88 -21.85 -8.11
N SER A 282 9.08 -20.56 -8.37
CA SER A 282 10.00 -20.05 -9.37
C SER A 282 11.06 -19.20 -8.69
N ASN A 283 12.32 -19.36 -9.11
CA ASN A 283 13.39 -18.47 -8.70
C ASN A 283 13.30 -17.17 -9.48
N THR A 284 13.79 -16.09 -8.87
CA THR A 284 13.82 -14.75 -9.46
C THR A 284 15.26 -14.27 -9.61
N GLY A 285 15.45 -13.17 -10.32
CA GLY A 285 16.71 -12.44 -10.39
C GLY A 285 17.12 -11.77 -9.07
N VAL A 286 16.25 -11.74 -8.05
CA VAL A 286 16.62 -11.23 -6.72
C VAL A 286 17.42 -12.30 -5.98
N THR A 287 18.73 -12.12 -5.83
CA THR A 287 19.62 -13.08 -5.14
C THR A 287 19.68 -12.82 -3.62
N SER A 288 18.52 -12.75 -2.98
CA SER A 288 18.32 -12.49 -1.54
C SER A 288 16.82 -12.57 -1.20
N HIS A 289 16.42 -12.17 0.01
CA HIS A 289 15.01 -11.93 0.34
C HIS A 289 14.37 -10.87 -0.56
N ILE A 290 13.15 -11.16 -1.01
CA ILE A 290 12.24 -10.21 -1.66
C ILE A 290 11.41 -9.55 -0.58
N ASN A 291 11.56 -8.24 -0.42
CA ASN A 291 10.87 -7.48 0.62
C ASN A 291 9.51 -6.96 0.17
N THR A 292 9.35 -6.62 -1.11
CA THR A 292 8.16 -5.93 -1.60
C THR A 292 7.88 -6.20 -3.07
N ALA A 293 6.60 -6.10 -3.45
CA ALA A 293 6.11 -6.26 -4.80
C ALA A 293 5.10 -5.15 -5.13
N ALA A 294 5.04 -4.73 -6.39
CA ALA A 294 4.00 -3.82 -6.89
C ALA A 294 3.66 -4.11 -8.35
N GLU A 295 2.38 -4.06 -8.66
CA GLU A 295 1.86 -4.18 -10.03
C GLU A 295 1.65 -2.82 -10.67
N GLY A 296 2.31 -2.61 -11.81
CA GLY A 296 2.09 -1.44 -12.65
C GLY A 296 1.05 -1.68 -13.74
N LYS A 297 1.30 -1.10 -14.91
CA LYS A 297 0.41 -1.22 -16.07
C LYS A 297 0.52 -2.56 -16.80
N ASP A 298 1.73 -3.10 -16.90
CA ASP A 298 2.06 -4.23 -17.79
C ASP A 298 3.02 -5.25 -17.16
N LYS A 299 3.43 -5.02 -15.90
CA LYS A 299 4.33 -5.91 -15.17
C LYS A 299 4.14 -5.81 -13.66
N VAL A 300 4.61 -6.86 -12.98
CA VAL A 300 4.88 -6.82 -11.53
C VAL A 300 6.36 -6.60 -11.35
N VAL A 301 6.74 -5.68 -10.47
CA VAL A 301 8.14 -5.48 -10.04
C VAL A 301 8.28 -6.02 -8.62
N ILE A 302 9.40 -6.68 -8.34
CA ILE A 302 9.78 -7.11 -7.00
C ILE A 302 11.15 -6.54 -6.65
N LEU A 303 11.29 -6.10 -5.39
CA LEU A 303 12.53 -5.53 -4.88
C LEU A 303 12.99 -6.28 -3.63
N GLY A 304 14.30 -6.38 -3.47
CA GLY A 304 14.93 -7.03 -2.32
C GLY A 304 16.06 -6.20 -1.72
N ASN A 305 16.88 -6.89 -0.95
CA ASN A 305 18.07 -6.33 -0.31
C ASN A 305 19.13 -5.95 -1.35
N LEU A 306 20.06 -5.06 -0.98
CA LEU A 306 21.25 -4.72 -1.76
C LEU A 306 20.94 -4.39 -3.23
N CYS A 307 19.98 -3.49 -3.46
CA CYS A 307 19.55 -3.04 -4.79
C CYS A 307 18.94 -4.09 -5.72
N LYS A 308 18.66 -5.31 -5.24
CA LYS A 308 18.21 -6.38 -6.11
C LYS A 308 16.78 -6.13 -6.57
N ILE A 309 16.55 -6.37 -7.86
CA ILE A 309 15.28 -6.13 -8.54
C ILE A 309 15.04 -7.23 -9.55
N ASP A 310 13.77 -7.59 -9.72
CA ASP A 310 13.31 -8.38 -10.84
C ASP A 310 11.88 -7.98 -11.23
N TYR A 311 11.39 -8.43 -12.38
CA TYR A 311 10.05 -8.13 -12.86
C TYR A 311 9.43 -9.29 -13.66
N TYR A 312 8.11 -9.39 -13.57
CA TYR A 312 7.29 -10.34 -14.32
C TYR A 312 6.47 -9.57 -15.35
N GLN A 313 6.77 -9.75 -16.63
CA GLN A 313 6.04 -9.09 -17.72
C GLN A 313 4.76 -9.86 -18.06
N PHE A 314 3.62 -9.16 -18.08
CA PHE A 314 2.36 -9.78 -18.48
C PHE A 314 2.39 -10.22 -19.94
N GLY A 315 1.84 -11.42 -20.20
CA GLY A 315 1.82 -12.05 -21.52
C GLY A 315 3.04 -12.91 -21.85
N LEU A 316 4.20 -12.66 -21.23
CA LEU A 316 5.39 -13.52 -21.40
C LEU A 316 5.43 -14.67 -20.39
N ASN A 317 4.77 -14.50 -19.25
CA ASN A 317 4.65 -15.47 -18.17
C ASN A 317 5.99 -15.97 -17.60
N VAL A 318 7.03 -15.14 -17.65
CA VAL A 318 8.35 -15.41 -17.09
C VAL A 318 8.84 -14.20 -16.30
N TRP A 319 9.59 -14.45 -15.23
CA TRP A 319 10.44 -13.44 -14.60
C TRP A 319 11.59 -13.13 -15.55
N HIS A 320 11.85 -11.84 -15.80
CA HIS A 320 12.81 -11.27 -16.76
C HIS A 320 13.18 -12.17 -17.97
N PRO A 321 12.69 -11.91 -19.19
CA PRO A 321 13.05 -12.71 -20.36
C PRO A 321 14.54 -12.56 -20.68
N GLY A 322 15.31 -13.64 -20.51
CA GLY A 322 16.74 -13.69 -20.76
C GLY A 322 17.55 -13.91 -19.49
N ILE A 323 18.22 -15.06 -19.43
CA ILE A 323 19.13 -15.50 -18.36
C ILE A 323 20.44 -14.69 -18.48
N ALA A 324 20.37 -13.36 -18.37
CA ALA A 324 21.57 -12.59 -18.18
C ALA A 324 21.92 -12.68 -16.69
N ALA A 325 22.73 -13.68 -16.34
CA ALA A 325 23.61 -13.53 -15.20
C ALA A 325 24.55 -12.35 -15.51
N PRO A 326 24.69 -11.35 -14.63
CA PRO A 326 24.23 -11.31 -13.24
C PRO A 326 22.81 -10.75 -13.04
N ALA A 327 22.20 -11.14 -11.91
CA ALA A 327 20.97 -10.57 -11.36
C ALA A 327 20.82 -9.06 -11.60
N PRO A 328 19.66 -8.59 -12.09
CA PRO A 328 19.46 -7.18 -12.32
C PRO A 328 19.59 -6.41 -11.00
N THR A 329 20.34 -5.31 -11.04
CA THR A 329 20.56 -4.44 -9.89
C THR A 329 20.22 -3.02 -10.28
N MET A 330 19.56 -2.30 -9.38
CA MET A 330 19.50 -0.85 -9.50
C MET A 330 20.91 -0.27 -9.37
N THR A 331 21.14 0.85 -10.02
CA THR A 331 22.40 1.61 -9.89
C THR A 331 22.27 2.66 -8.79
N ASN A 332 23.41 3.09 -8.22
CA ASN A 332 23.46 4.19 -7.23
C ASN A 332 22.67 3.96 -5.93
N CYS A 333 22.61 2.72 -5.43
CA CYS A 333 21.84 2.34 -4.23
C CYS A 333 22.67 1.51 -3.22
N SER A 334 23.99 1.69 -3.21
CA SER A 334 24.86 0.98 -2.25
C SER A 334 24.38 1.19 -0.81
N GLY A 335 24.27 0.10 -0.04
CA GLY A 335 23.80 0.14 1.35
C GLY A 335 22.29 0.28 1.52
N LEU A 336 21.49 0.11 0.46
CA LEU A 336 20.03 0.18 0.48
C LEU A 336 19.37 -1.20 0.34
N ASP A 337 18.45 -1.47 1.25
CA ASP A 337 17.50 -2.58 1.17
C ASP A 337 16.10 -2.01 0.92
N TRP A 338 15.51 -2.31 -0.24
CA TRP A 338 14.19 -1.79 -0.59
C TRP A 338 13.12 -2.50 0.21
N THR A 339 12.37 -1.79 1.05
CA THR A 339 11.43 -2.38 2.03
C THR A 339 9.97 -2.24 1.62
N SER A 340 9.65 -1.24 0.81
CA SER A 340 8.28 -0.90 0.45
C SER A 340 8.22 -0.28 -0.94
N MET A 341 7.12 -0.51 -1.64
CA MET A 341 6.90 0.01 -2.98
C MET A 341 5.41 0.23 -3.25
N ALA A 342 5.10 1.25 -4.04
CA ALA A 342 3.76 1.51 -4.55
C ALA A 342 3.83 1.95 -6.02
N TYR A 343 2.73 1.77 -6.74
CA TYR A 343 2.57 2.25 -8.11
C TYR A 343 1.36 3.17 -8.22
N ASN A 344 1.58 4.41 -8.65
CA ASN A 344 0.51 5.37 -8.92
C ASN A 344 0.09 5.30 -10.39
N THR A 345 -1.16 4.94 -10.65
CA THR A 345 -1.72 4.79 -12.00
C THR A 345 -1.91 6.13 -12.72
N THR A 346 -2.15 7.22 -11.98
CA THR A 346 -2.36 8.56 -12.55
C THR A 346 -1.04 9.15 -13.06
N LEU A 347 0.04 8.92 -12.31
CA LEU A 347 1.39 9.40 -12.65
C LEU A 347 2.20 8.40 -13.48
N ASP A 348 1.70 7.18 -13.68
CA ASP A 348 2.41 6.05 -14.28
C ASP A 348 3.81 5.87 -13.67
N LEU A 349 3.85 5.80 -12.33
CA LEU A 349 5.10 5.89 -11.57
C LEU A 349 5.16 4.86 -10.45
N TYR A 350 6.20 4.03 -10.47
CA TYR A 350 6.64 3.25 -9.33
C TYR A 350 7.47 4.12 -8.39
N VAL A 351 7.27 3.93 -7.10
CA VAL A 351 8.04 4.57 -6.02
C VAL A 351 8.39 3.51 -4.99
N ALA A 352 9.66 3.46 -4.59
CA ALA A 352 10.18 2.56 -3.56
C ALA A 352 10.87 3.34 -2.44
N GLY A 353 10.84 2.79 -1.23
CA GLY A 353 11.53 3.31 -0.05
C GLY A 353 12.48 2.26 0.51
N ALA A 354 13.59 2.72 1.09
CA ALA A 354 14.64 1.85 1.57
C ALA A 354 14.82 1.90 3.09
N ARG A 355 15.26 0.75 3.64
CA ARG A 355 16.10 0.70 4.83
C ARG A 355 17.53 1.02 4.40
N VAL A 356 18.22 1.78 5.25
CA VAL A 356 19.56 2.28 4.96
C VAL A 356 20.54 1.78 6.00
N SER A 357 21.79 1.55 5.59
CA SER A 357 22.86 1.07 6.46
C SER A 357 24.04 2.05 6.47
N GLY A 358 24.85 1.98 7.53
CA GLY A 358 26.07 2.79 7.68
C GLY A 358 25.76 4.29 7.79
N SER A 359 26.44 5.10 6.98
CA SER A 359 26.30 6.57 6.93
C SER A 359 25.42 7.03 5.76
N THR A 360 24.39 6.24 5.43
CA THR A 360 23.49 6.54 4.30
C THR A 360 22.25 7.29 4.79
N PRO A 361 21.90 8.45 4.22
CA PRO A 361 20.62 9.10 4.52
C PRO A 361 19.45 8.26 4.01
N THR A 362 18.23 8.51 4.52
CA THR A 362 17.01 7.85 4.00
C THR A 362 16.96 7.96 2.48
N ALA A 363 16.54 6.92 1.78
CA ALA A 363 16.50 6.91 0.32
C ALA A 363 15.15 6.44 -0.21
N PHE A 364 14.74 7.07 -1.31
CA PHE A 364 13.65 6.65 -2.17
C PHE A 364 14.19 6.32 -3.55
N ALA A 365 13.43 5.59 -4.34
CA ALA A 365 13.67 5.48 -5.77
C ALA A 365 12.36 5.53 -6.54
N TYR A 366 12.43 5.92 -7.81
CA TYR A 366 11.26 5.94 -8.68
C TYR A 366 11.60 5.47 -10.10
N SER A 367 10.58 4.96 -10.80
CA SER A 367 10.68 4.53 -12.20
C SER A 367 9.32 4.59 -12.89
N THR A 368 9.29 5.02 -14.15
CA THR A 368 8.07 4.98 -14.99
C THR A 368 7.92 3.66 -15.76
N THR A 369 8.99 2.85 -15.81
CA THR A 369 8.99 1.59 -16.56
C THR A 369 9.15 0.38 -15.67
N GLY A 370 9.65 0.53 -14.44
CA GLY A 370 9.95 -0.60 -13.56
C GLY A 370 11.14 -1.46 -14.02
N LEU A 371 11.80 -1.10 -15.12
CA LEU A 371 12.98 -1.83 -15.61
C LEU A 371 14.21 -1.50 -14.74
N PRO A 372 15.11 -2.47 -14.48
CA PRO A 372 16.27 -2.30 -13.59
C PRO A 372 17.12 -1.04 -13.88
N SER A 373 17.35 -0.72 -15.15
CA SER A 373 18.16 0.43 -15.58
C SER A 373 17.42 1.77 -15.54
N ALA A 374 16.11 1.78 -15.29
CA ALA A 374 15.26 2.96 -15.36
C ALA A 374 14.93 3.55 -13.98
N TRP A 375 15.49 3.00 -12.90
CA TRP A 375 15.29 3.50 -11.56
C TRP A 375 16.23 4.66 -11.25
N THR A 376 15.68 5.73 -10.68
CA THR A 376 16.44 6.86 -10.16
C THR A 376 16.35 6.86 -8.64
N VAL A 377 17.50 6.87 -7.96
CA VAL A 377 17.60 6.91 -6.49
C VAL A 377 17.69 8.36 -6.02
N VAL A 378 16.95 8.70 -4.97
CA VAL A 378 16.89 10.02 -4.35
C VAL A 378 17.18 9.91 -2.86
N SER A 379 18.24 10.57 -2.40
CA SER A 379 18.59 10.67 -0.98
C SER A 379 17.82 11.79 -0.27
N GLN A 380 17.49 11.57 1.00
CA GLN A 380 16.77 12.50 1.87
C GLN A 380 17.65 12.88 3.07
N THR A 381 18.57 13.81 2.84
CA THR A 381 19.53 14.26 3.87
C THR A 381 18.84 14.99 5.03
N SER A 382 17.66 15.57 4.82
CA SER A 382 16.86 16.22 5.85
C SER A 382 16.37 15.26 6.95
N ALA A 383 16.38 13.95 6.69
CA ALA A 383 16.00 12.93 7.67
C ALA A 383 17.18 12.44 8.54
N GLY A 384 18.37 13.03 8.36
CA GLY A 384 19.58 12.69 9.12
C GLY A 384 20.43 11.60 8.47
N THR A 385 21.49 11.20 9.17
CA THR A 385 22.46 10.20 8.70
C THR A 385 23.00 9.39 9.90
N PRO A 386 22.72 8.07 9.99
CA PRO A 386 21.80 7.33 9.12
C PRO A 386 20.37 7.88 9.23
N GLY A 387 19.70 7.95 8.09
CA GLY A 387 18.28 8.31 8.07
C GLY A 387 17.40 7.14 8.55
N PRO A 388 16.19 7.40 9.07
CA PRO A 388 15.24 6.34 9.43
C PRO A 388 14.86 5.51 8.21
N ALA A 389 14.65 4.20 8.41
CA ALA A 389 14.16 3.33 7.34
C ALA A 389 12.73 3.72 6.95
N VAL A 390 12.44 3.68 5.65
CA VAL A 390 11.05 3.69 5.15
C VAL A 390 10.51 2.28 5.34
N LEU A 391 9.31 2.12 5.89
CA LEU A 391 8.70 0.81 6.16
C LEU A 391 7.43 0.59 5.33
N GLY A 392 6.69 1.66 5.00
CA GLY A 392 5.50 1.57 4.16
C GLY A 392 5.35 2.77 3.23
N ILE A 393 4.78 2.53 2.04
CA ILE A 393 4.42 3.56 1.06
C ILE A 393 3.03 3.25 0.53
N ALA A 394 2.18 4.27 0.47
CA ALA A 394 0.88 4.19 -0.20
C ALA A 394 0.71 5.35 -1.17
N THR A 395 -0.20 5.15 -2.11
CA THR A 395 -0.57 6.14 -3.12
C THR A 395 -2.08 6.31 -3.21
N LYS A 396 -2.50 7.52 -3.58
CA LYS A 396 -3.88 7.85 -3.93
C LYS A 396 -4.26 7.38 -5.33
#